data_AF-A0A9E4PBG6-F1
#
_entry.id   AF-A0A9E4PBG6-F1
#
_cell.length_a   1.000
_cell.length_b   1.000
_cell.length_c   1.000
_cell.angle_alpha   90.00
_cell.angle_beta   90.00
_cell.angle_gamma   90.00
#
_symmetry.space_group_name_H-M   'P 1'
#
loop_
_entity.id
_entity.type
_entity.pdbx_description
1 polymer ?
#
loop_
_entity_poly.entity_id
_entity_poly.type
_entity_poly.pdbx_seq_one_letter_code
_entity_poly.pdbx_strand_id
1 'polypeptide(L)' 'MPKLLLLCALVSVFTTVGIVVSLSTEAFGFFREVSLAEFFGSGRWAPLIKPQAFGIWPLLAGTMMITAIA' A
#
# COMPACT_ATOMS: atom_id res chain seq x y z
N MET A 1 35.46 -5.85 -13.05
CA MET A 1 34.23 -6.64 -12.87
C MET A 1 33.51 -6.43 -11.52
N PRO A 2 34.13 -6.58 -10.33
CA PRO A 2 33.38 -6.47 -9.05
C PRO A 2 32.79 -5.08 -8.77
N LYS A 3 33.46 -4.00 -9.20
CA LYS A 3 32.98 -2.62 -9.04
C LYS A 3 31.65 -2.35 -9.77
N LEU A 4 31.39 -3.01 -10.90
CA LEU A 4 30.16 -2.85 -11.66
C LEU A 4 28.97 -3.52 -10.96
N LEU A 5 29.18 -4.73 -10.43
CA LEU A 5 28.17 -5.45 -9.65
C LEU A 5 27.82 -4.70 -8.36
N LEU A 6 28.83 -4.13 -7.69
CA LEU A 6 28.62 -3.31 -6.50
C LEU A 6 27.81 -2.05 -6.82
N LEU A 7 28.07 -1.40 -7.96
CA LEU A 7 27.31 -0.23 -8.41
C LEU A 7 25.84 -0.59 -8.75
N CYS A 8 25.61 -1.70 -9.44
CA CYS A 8 24.25 -2.21 -9.67
C CYS A 8 23.51 -2.51 -8.36
N ALA A 9 24.18 -3.15 -7.39
CA ALA A 9 23.58 -3.44 -6.08
C ALA A 9 23.22 -2.15 -5.34
N LEU A 10 24.11 -1.14 -5.33
CA LEU A 10 23.83 0.17 -4.73
C LEU A 10 22.63 0.86 -5.38
N VAL A 11 22.55 0.86 -6.71
CA VAL A 11 21.40 1.44 -7.43
C VAL A 11 20.11 0.70 -7.07
N SER A 12 20.13 -0.63 -7.03
CA SER A 12 18.95 -1.43 -6.65
C SER A 12 18.47 -1.09 -5.23
N VAL A 13 19.39 -1.01 -4.26
CA VAL A 13 19.07 -0.64 -2.87
C VAL A 13 18.52 0.79 -2.82
N PHE A 14 19.15 1.74 -3.51
CA PHE A 14 18.70 3.13 -3.51
C PHE A 14 17.31 3.30 -4.11
N THR A 15 17.02 2.62 -5.22
CA THR A 15 15.69 2.59 -5.84
C THR A 15 14.67 1.99 -4.89
N THR A 16 15.01 0.90 -4.20
CA THR A 16 14.12 0.26 -3.22
C THR A 16 13.81 1.21 -2.06
N VAL A 17 14.82 1.88 -1.51
CA VAL A 17 14.64 2.92 -0.49
C VAL A 17 13.76 4.05 -1.00
N GLY A 18 13.98 4.50 -2.24
CA GLY A 18 13.15 5.52 -2.89
C GLY A 18 11.68 5.11 -2.98
N ILE A 19 11.39 3.87 -3.39
CA ILE A 19 10.02 3.33 -3.43
C ILE A 19 9.40 3.32 -2.03
N VAL A 20 10.12 2.83 -1.03
CA VAL A 20 9.62 2.76 0.36
C VAL A 20 9.31 4.16 0.88
N VAL A 21 10.19 5.14 0.67
CA VAL A 21 9.96 6.52 1.11
C VAL A 21 8.74 7.12 0.39
N SER A 22 8.66 6.99 -0.93
CA SER A 22 7.52 7.52 -1.71
C SER A 22 6.19 6.96 -1.22
N LEU A 23 6.08 5.63 -1.13
CA LEU A 23 4.87 4.96 -0.66
C LEU A 23 4.52 5.33 0.79
N SER A 24 5.54 5.46 1.65
CA SER A 24 5.32 5.87 3.05
C SER A 24 4.76 7.29 3.13
N THR A 25 5.30 8.24 2.36
CA THR A 25 4.82 9.64 2.39
C THR A 25 3.36 9.77 1.94
N GLU A 26 2.97 9.03 0.89
CA GLU A 26 1.58 9.01 0.42
C GLU A 26 0.66 8.30 1.42
N ALA A 27 1.10 7.17 1.98
CA ALA A 27 0.35 6.45 3.01
C ALA A 27 0.11 7.31 4.26
N PHE A 28 1.13 8.03 4.74
CA PHE A 28 0.95 8.96 5.85
C PHE A 28 -0.03 10.09 5.50
N GLY A 29 -0.01 10.61 4.28
CA GLY A 29 -1.00 11.58 3.80
C GLY A 29 -2.42 11.04 3.88
N PHE A 30 -2.64 9.82 3.39
CA PHE A 30 -3.93 9.13 3.47
C PHE A 30 -4.42 8.93 4.91
N PHE A 31 -3.55 8.45 5.81
CA PHE A 31 -3.92 8.19 7.21
C PHE A 31 -4.12 9.45 8.06
N ARG A 32 -3.79 10.64 7.53
CA ARG A 32 -4.20 11.92 8.14
C ARG A 32 -5.67 12.24 7.91
N GLU A 33 -6.24 11.77 6.81
CA GLU A 33 -7.66 11.96 6.49
C GLU A 33 -8.51 10.80 7.03
N VAL A 34 -7.99 9.57 6.96
CA VAL A 34 -8.67 8.35 7.40
C VAL A 34 -7.92 7.74 8.57
N SER A 35 -8.58 7.59 9.73
CA SER A 35 -7.94 6.97 10.88
C SER A 35 -7.69 5.47 10.68
N LEU A 36 -6.64 4.93 11.30
CA LEU A 36 -6.39 3.49 11.32
C LEU A 36 -7.58 2.69 11.90
N ALA A 37 -8.28 3.26 12.88
CA ALA A 37 -9.47 2.65 13.47
C ALA A 37 -10.62 2.53 12.46
N GLU A 38 -10.82 3.54 11.60
CA GLU A 38 -11.81 3.48 10.52
C GLU A 38 -11.37 2.51 9.42
N PHE A 39 -10.08 2.51 9.06
CA PHE A 39 -9.52 1.63 8.04
C PHE A 39 -9.70 0.14 8.37
N PHE A 40 -9.42 -0.25 9.62
CA PHE A 40 -9.58 -1.64 10.07
C PHE A 40 -10.98 -1.97 10.62
N GLY A 41 -11.71 -0.97 11.14
CA GLY A 41 -13.03 -1.14 11.74
C GLY A 41 -14.18 -1.08 10.72
N SER A 42 -14.01 -0.38 9.60
CA SER A 42 -15.04 -0.29 8.57
C SER A 42 -15.08 -1.56 7.72
N GLY A 43 -16.28 -2.13 7.57
CA GLY A 43 -16.55 -3.24 6.65
C GLY A 43 -16.95 -2.79 5.24
N ARG A 44 -16.85 -1.50 4.91
CA ARG A 44 -17.31 -0.95 3.62
C ARG A 44 -16.19 -0.24 2.88
N TRP A 45 -16.13 -0.49 1.57
CA TRP A 45 -15.27 0.22 0.63
C TRP A 45 -16.13 1.10 -0.27
N ALA A 46 -16.12 2.40 -0.03
CA ALA A 46 -16.89 3.41 -0.76
C ALA A 46 -16.12 4.75 -0.84
N PRO A 47 -14.99 4.81 -1.57
CA PRO A 47 -14.17 6.01 -1.65
C PRO A 47 -14.84 7.17 -2.41
N LEU A 48 -15.77 6.87 -3.32
CA LEU A 48 -16.41 7.87 -4.21
C LEU A 48 -17.80 8.33 -3.74
N ILE A 49 -18.40 7.63 -2.77
CA ILE A 49 -19.79 7.85 -2.35
C ILE A 49 -19.77 8.45 -0.96
N LYS A 50 -20.45 9.59 -0.76
CA LYS A 50 -20.59 10.19 0.58
C LYS A 50 -21.69 9.46 1.39
N PRO A 51 -21.45 9.14 2.68
CA PRO A 51 -20.20 9.30 3.42
C PRO A 51 -19.11 8.32 2.95
N GLN A 52 -17.90 8.85 2.72
CA GLN A 52 -16.75 8.08 2.24
C GLN A 52 -16.33 7.04 3.27
N ALA A 53 -15.95 5.85 2.82
CA ALA A 53 -15.49 4.76 3.67
C ALA A 53 -14.34 3.99 3.01
N PHE A 54 -13.27 3.73 3.76
CA PHE A 54 -12.06 3.09 3.26
C PHE A 54 -11.70 1.81 4.02
N GLY A 55 -12.71 0.98 4.31
CA GLY A 55 -12.51 -0.29 5.00
C GLY A 55 -11.70 -1.29 4.19
N ILE A 56 -10.70 -1.93 4.81
CA ILE A 56 -9.81 -2.89 4.12
C ILE A 56 -10.47 -4.27 3.88
N TRP A 57 -11.43 -4.68 4.70
CA TRP A 57 -11.98 -6.04 4.65
C TRP A 57 -12.58 -6.47 3.30
N PRO A 58 -13.36 -5.63 2.60
CA PRO A 58 -13.87 -5.99 1.28
C PRO A 58 -12.76 -6.25 0.25
N LEU A 59 -11.65 -5.50 0.33
CA LEU A 59 -10.51 -5.67 -0.55
C LEU A 59 -9.80 -6.99 -0.27
N LEU A 60 -9.51 -7.28 1.00
CA LEU A 60 -8.87 -8.54 1.40
C LEU A 60 -9.73 -9.75 1.05
N ALA A 61 -11.04 -9.68 1.32
CA ALA A 61 -11.97 -10.75 0.98
C ALA A 61 -12.04 -10.98 -0.54
N GLY A 62 -12.07 -9.90 -1.34
CA GLY A 62 -12.03 -9.98 -2.80
C GLY A 62 -10.74 -10.61 -3.32
N THR A 63 -9.58 -10.18 -2.81
CA THR A 63 -8.29 -10.77 -3.18
C THR A 63 -8.22 -12.24 -2.80
N MET A 64 -8.59 -12.60 -1.57
CA MET A 64 -8.60 -13.99 -1.11
C MET A 64 -9.54 -14.86 -1.92
N MET A 65 -10.72 -14.35 -2.30
CA MET A 65 -11.65 -15.06 -3.16
C MET A 65 -11.03 -15.36 -4.52
N ILE A 66 -10.41 -14.36 -5.16
CA ILE A 66 -9.72 -14.54 -6.45
C ILE A 66 -8.57 -15.54 -6.30
N THR A 67 -7.71 -15.39 -5.30
CA THR A 67 -6.60 -16.32 -5.03
C THR A 67 -7.08 -17.75 -4.77
N ALA A 68 -8.28 -17.95 -4.22
CA ALA A 68 -8.81 -19.28 -3.96
C ALA A 68 -9.42 -19.97 -5.20
N ILE A 69 -9.90 -19.22 -6.19
CA ILE A 69 -10.59 -19.76 -7.38
C ILE A 69 -9.78 -19.69 -8.68
N ALA A 70 -8.72 -18.87 -8.72
CA ALA A 70 -7.80 -18.72 -9.86
C ALA A 70 -6.66 -19.75 -9.77
#